data_AF-A0A2E5KNR9-F1
#
_entry.id   AF-A0A2E5KNR9-F1
#
_cell.length_a   1.000
_cell.length_b   1.000
_cell.length_c   1.000
_cell.angle_alpha   90.00
_cell.angle_beta   90.00
_cell.angle_gamma   90.00
#
_symmetry.space_group_name_H-M   'P 1'
#
loop_
_entity.id
_entity.type
_entity.pdbx_description
1 polymer ?
#
loop_
_entity_poly.entity_id
_entity_poly.type
_entity_poly.pdbx_seq_one_letter_code
_entity_poly.pdbx_strand_id
1 'polypeptide(L)' 'MKWIKILLMCLALLLAGCLMQRLENAARLMDHPEFPAAVKAAPRFTADALKTINSLEEELEAAP' A
#
# COMPACT_ATOMS: atom_id res chain seq x y z
N MET A 1 -1.06 -13.48 -38.46
CA MET A 1 -1.99 -14.15 -37.50
C MET A 1 -1.28 -14.68 -36.25
N LYS A 2 -0.24 -15.55 -36.35
CA LYS A 2 0.47 -16.12 -35.16
C LYS A 2 1.15 -15.06 -34.26
N TRP A 3 1.77 -14.05 -34.85
CA TRP A 3 2.48 -12.98 -34.14
C TRP A 3 1.55 -12.06 -33.33
N ILE A 4 0.33 -11.80 -33.83
CA ILE A 4 -0.68 -10.98 -33.14
C ILE A 4 -1.14 -11.65 -31.84
N LYS A 5 -1.25 -12.99 -31.84
CA LYS A 5 -1.62 -13.75 -30.63
C LYS A 5 -0.55 -13.68 -29.55
N ILE A 6 0.73 -13.76 -29.94
CA ILE A 6 1.86 -13.64 -29.02
C ILE A 6 1.91 -12.22 -28.43
N LEU A 7 1.71 -11.19 -29.26
CA LEU A 7 1.68 -9.80 -28.83
C LEU A 7 0.57 -9.53 -27.80
N LEU A 8 -0.65 -10.02 -28.06
CA LEU A 8 -1.78 -9.90 -27.13
C LEU A 8 -1.53 -10.61 -25.79
N MET A 9 -0.87 -11.76 -25.82
CA MET A 9 -0.54 -12.53 -24.61
C MET A 9 0.52 -11.82 -23.76
N CYS A 10 1.54 -11.21 -24.38
CA CYS A 10 2.50 -10.36 -23.67
C CYS A 10 1.85 -9.11 -23.08
N LEU A 11 0.92 -8.48 -23.80
CA LEU A 11 0.21 -7.30 -23.31
C LEU A 11 -0.68 -7.62 -22.10
N ALA A 12 -1.36 -8.79 -22.10
CA ALA A 12 -2.16 -9.25 -20.97
C ALA A 12 -1.32 -9.50 -19.70
N LEU A 13 -0.11 -10.05 -19.84
CA LEU A 13 0.81 -10.27 -18.72
C LEU A 13 1.33 -8.97 -18.11
N LEU A 14 1.54 -7.93 -18.92
CA LEU A 14 1.97 -6.61 -18.45
C LEU A 14 0.86 -5.87 -17.69
N LEU A 15 -0.40 -6.10 -18.04
CA LEU A 15 -1.57 -5.50 -17.39
C LEU A 15 -1.99 -6.23 -16.11
N ALA A 16 -1.66 -7.52 -15.96
CA ALA A 16 -1.99 -8.31 -14.77
C ALA A 16 -1.22 -7.90 -13.51
N GLY A 17 -0.05 -7.28 -13.65
CA GLY A 17 0.77 -6.82 -12.51
C GLY A 17 0.41 -5.41 -12.00
N CYS A 18 -0.57 -4.73 -12.61
CA CYS A 18 -0.80 -3.30 -12.39
C CYS A 18 -1.95 -2.97 -11.42
N LEU A 19 -2.60 -3.98 -10.82
CA LEU A 19 -3.79 -3.77 -9.98
C LEU A 19 -3.55 -3.95 -8.48
N MET A 20 -2.33 -4.30 -8.05
CA MET A 20 -2.03 -4.45 -6.62
C MET A 20 -1.56 -3.11 -6.06
N GLN A 21 -2.51 -2.31 -5.57
CA GLN A 21 -2.21 -1.01 -4.98
C GLN A 21 -1.72 -1.20 -3.55
N ARG A 22 -0.41 -1.09 -3.35
CA ARG A 22 0.21 -1.13 -2.02
C ARG A 22 -0.06 0.19 -1.28
N LEU A 23 -0.61 0.10 -0.08
CA LEU A 23 -0.92 1.20 0.81
C LEU A 23 0.25 1.38 1.80
N GLU A 24 0.71 2.62 1.94
CA GLU A 24 1.88 2.98 2.78
C GLU A 24 1.53 4.21 3.65
N ASN A 25 0.31 4.25 4.20
CA ASN A 25 -0.19 5.38 4.96
C ASN A 25 0.52 5.53 6.30
N ALA A 26 0.91 4.43 6.96
CA ALA A 26 1.73 4.54 8.16
C ALA A 26 3.06 5.25 7.88
N ALA A 27 3.76 4.86 6.81
CA ALA A 27 5.00 5.53 6.38
C ALA A 27 4.74 7.01 6.04
N ARG A 28 3.70 7.30 5.25
CA ARG A 28 3.28 8.66 4.91
C ARG A 28 3.01 9.53 6.14
N LEU A 29 2.41 8.96 7.19
CA LEU A 29 2.15 9.67 8.45
C LEU A 29 3.43 9.88 9.26
N MET A 30 4.34 8.92 9.27
CA MET A 30 5.64 9.05 9.94
C MET A 30 6.52 10.13 9.31
N ASP A 31 6.40 10.33 8.00
CA ASP A 31 7.11 11.38 7.27
C ASP A 31 6.50 12.78 7.48
N HIS A 32 5.33 12.89 8.12
CA HIS A 32 4.68 14.17 8.35
C HIS A 32 5.43 15.01 9.40
N PRO A 33 5.62 16.33 9.19
CA PRO A 33 6.36 17.19 10.13
C PRO A 33 5.81 17.22 11.57
N GLU A 34 4.51 16.93 11.74
CA GLU A 34 3.85 16.91 13.05
C GLU A 34 3.98 15.56 13.79
N PHE A 35 4.43 14.51 13.10
CA PHE A 35 4.56 13.18 13.68
C PHE A 35 5.46 13.14 14.94
N PRO A 36 6.62 13.81 14.97
CA PRO A 36 7.44 13.87 16.19
C PRO A 36 6.70 14.48 17.39
N ALA A 37 5.84 15.48 17.16
CA ALA A 37 5.03 16.09 18.22
C ALA A 37 3.96 15.12 18.74
N ALA A 38 3.30 14.37 17.84
CA ALA A 38 2.34 13.34 18.22
C ALA A 38 2.99 12.21 19.04
N VAL A 39 4.15 11.71 18.62
CA VAL A 39 4.93 10.69 19.36
C VAL A 39 5.31 11.19 20.74
N LYS A 40 5.73 12.46 20.86
CA LYS A 40 6.09 13.05 22.15
C LYS A 40 4.88 13.21 23.08
N ALA A 41 3.73 13.62 22.54
CA ALA A 41 2.53 13.87 23.33
C ALA A 41 1.84 12.57 23.77
N ALA A 42 1.78 11.55 22.90
CA ALA A 42 1.05 10.31 23.14
C ALA A 42 1.75 9.10 22.48
N PRO A 43 2.88 8.62 23.04
CA PRO A 43 3.73 7.62 22.37
C PRO A 43 3.03 6.27 22.17
N ARG A 44 2.32 5.78 23.19
CA ARG A 44 1.58 4.50 23.09
C ARG A 44 0.44 4.59 22.10
N PHE A 45 -0.36 5.64 22.18
CA PHE A 45 -1.47 5.87 21.25
C PHE A 45 -0.97 5.95 19.80
N THR A 46 0.11 6.70 19.56
CA THR A 46 0.69 6.84 18.21
C THR A 46 1.19 5.49 17.68
N ALA A 47 1.87 4.70 18.53
CA ALA A 47 2.35 3.38 18.13
C ALA A 47 1.19 2.41 17.83
N ASP A 48 0.14 2.41 18.66
CA ASP A 48 -1.02 1.54 18.47
C ASP A 48 -1.82 1.96 17.21
N ALA A 49 -1.98 3.26 16.97
CA ALA A 49 -2.62 3.78 15.76
C ALA A 49 -1.90 3.34 14.48
N LEU A 50 -0.56 3.42 14.44
CA LEU A 50 0.22 2.96 13.28
C LEU A 50 0.07 1.45 13.04
N LYS A 51 0.03 0.63 14.10
CA LYS A 51 -0.23 -0.81 13.97
C LYS A 51 -1.63 -1.08 13.41
N THR A 52 -2.64 -0.37 13.90
CA THR A 52 -4.01 -0.50 13.39
C THR A 52 -4.08 -0.10 11.91
N ILE A 53 -3.39 0.98 11.51
CA ILE A 53 -3.33 1.40 10.11
C ILE A 53 -2.72 0.29 9.25
N ASN A 54 -1.55 -0.24 9.62
CA ASN A 54 -0.93 -1.33 8.85
C ASN A 54 -1.85 -2.56 8.73
N SER A 55 -2.51 -2.96 9.82
CA SER A 55 -3.46 -4.09 9.78
C SER A 55 -4.61 -3.85 8.80
N LEU A 56 -5.17 -2.63 8.78
CA LEU A 56 -6.25 -2.28 7.86
C LEU A 56 -5.76 -2.19 6.41
N GLU A 57 -4.53 -1.74 6.20
CA GLU A 57 -3.90 -1.74 4.87
C GLU A 57 -3.71 -3.15 4.34
N GLU A 58 -3.23 -4.08 5.16
CA GLU A 58 -3.12 -5.49 4.81
C GLU A 58 -4.49 -6.10 4.45
N GLU A 59 -5.54 -5.78 5.21
CA GLU A 59 -6.91 -6.24 4.91
C GLU A 59 -7.44 -5.69 3.57
N LEU A 60 -7.16 -4.41 3.27
CA LEU A 60 -7.58 -3.78 2.02
C LEU A 60 -6.79 -4.31 0.81
N GLU A 61 -5.50 -4.58 0.97
CA GLU A 61 -4.64 -5.16 -0.06
C GLU A 61 -4.98 -6.62 -0.37
N ALA A 62 -5.48 -7.35 0.64
CA ALA A 62 -5.94 -8.73 0.49
C ALA A 62 -7.36 -8.84 -0.10
N ALA A 63 -8.10 -7.72 -0.19
CA ALA A 63 -9.43 -7.70 -0.79
C ALA A 63 -9.33 -7.91 -2.32
N PRO A 64 -10.14 -8.81 -2.91
CA PRO A 64 -10.06 -9.18 -4.32
C PRO A 64 -10.58 -8.13 -5.31
#